data_AF-A0A2N1MZC5-F1
#
_entry.id   AF-A0A2N1MZC5-F1
#
_cell.length_a   1.000
_cell.length_b   1.000
_cell.length_c   1.000
_cell.angle_alpha   90.00
_cell.angle_beta   90.00
_cell.angle_gamma   90.00
#
_symmetry.space_group_name_H-M   'P 1'
#
loop_
_entity.id
_entity.type
_entity.pdbx_description
1 polymer ?
#
loop_
_entity_poly.entity_id
_entity_poly.type
_entity_poly.pdbx_seq_one_letter_code
_entity_poly.pdbx_strand_id
1 'polypeptide(L)'
;MIDSTIIIPNVDKINSFEELIKALKLHSTFSVYKNSCKRKLQLIKYEKEDVATFLANFRSLCNWVETSDHKEIITMLINSYSNYFFKDEFIKRVYGINSVDEIFRIFSEVVFDELKIIKFESSIALKHVATGKYLSSCNVNYKTGSRKQVVFAGEEFPDGNALCNR
;
A
#
# COMPACT_ATOMS: atom_id res chain seq x y z
N MET A 1 0.80 14.52 -24.79
CA MET A 1 1.07 15.62 -25.73
C MET A 1 2.57 15.85 -25.71
N ILE A 2 3.27 15.72 -26.85
CA ILE A 2 4.70 16.04 -26.92
C ILE A 2 4.80 17.57 -26.93
N ASP A 3 5.66 18.12 -26.08
CA ASP A 3 5.91 19.56 -26.04
C ASP A 3 6.54 20.00 -27.37
N SER A 4 5.87 20.91 -28.09
CA SER A 4 6.32 21.41 -29.40
C SER A 4 7.64 22.18 -29.33
N THR A 5 8.12 22.50 -28.13
CA THR A 5 9.45 23.09 -27.91
C THR A 5 10.58 22.08 -27.97
N ILE A 6 10.29 20.77 -27.97
CA ILE A 6 11.31 19.71 -28.13
C ILE A 6 11.67 19.59 -29.61
N ILE A 7 12.84 20.10 -29.98
CA ILE A 7 13.37 20.00 -31.34
C ILE A 7 14.19 18.71 -31.47
N ILE A 8 13.71 17.77 -32.25
CA ILE A 8 14.41 16.52 -32.55
C ILE A 8 15.20 16.69 -33.86
N PRO A 9 16.55 16.58 -33.84
CA PRO A 9 17.35 16.65 -35.06
C PRO A 9 16.96 15.53 -36.03
N ASN A 10 16.91 15.83 -37.33
CA ASN A 10 16.58 14.87 -38.38
C ASN A 10 15.20 14.18 -38.21
N VAL A 11 14.20 14.87 -37.66
CA VAL A 11 12.83 14.31 -37.52
C VAL A 11 12.27 13.78 -38.84
N ASP A 12 12.60 14.44 -39.96
CA ASP A 12 12.17 14.05 -41.31
C ASP A 12 12.76 12.70 -41.79
N LYS A 13 13.77 12.18 -41.09
CA LYS A 13 14.41 10.88 -41.37
C LYS A 13 13.87 9.75 -40.51
N ILE A 14 12.99 10.03 -39.54
CA ILE A 14 12.38 9.05 -38.66
C ILE A 14 11.22 8.38 -39.40
N ASN A 15 11.36 7.09 -39.70
CA ASN A 15 10.39 6.33 -40.49
C ASN A 15 9.54 5.36 -39.66
N SER A 16 9.84 5.21 -38.36
CA SER A 16 9.18 4.23 -37.49
C SER A 16 9.03 4.73 -36.05
N PHE A 17 8.09 4.11 -35.33
CA PHE A 17 7.86 4.40 -33.92
C PHE A 17 9.08 4.08 -33.05
N GLU A 18 9.82 3.01 -33.36
CA GLU A 18 11.05 2.66 -32.64
C GLU A 18 12.16 3.69 -32.83
N GLU A 19 12.34 4.20 -34.05
CA GLU A 19 13.28 5.29 -34.34
C GLU A 19 12.90 6.57 -33.60
N LEU A 20 11.60 6.88 -33.53
CA LEU A 20 11.10 8.03 -32.77
C LEU A 20 11.41 7.90 -31.27
N ILE A 21 11.15 6.73 -30.66
CA ILE A 21 11.49 6.49 -29.25
C ILE A 21 12.98 6.66 -29.02
N LYS A 22 13.83 6.11 -29.89
CA LYS A 22 15.29 6.25 -29.77
C LYS A 22 15.71 7.71 -29.81
N ALA A 23 15.19 8.47 -30.78
CA ALA A 23 15.48 9.91 -30.92
C ALA A 23 15.03 10.71 -29.68
N LEU A 24 13.84 10.42 -29.14
CA LEU A 24 13.33 11.04 -27.92
C LEU A 24 14.19 10.70 -26.69
N LYS A 25 14.64 9.45 -26.55
CA LYS A 25 15.53 9.03 -25.44
C LYS A 25 16.91 9.66 -25.51
N LEU A 26 17.41 9.98 -26.71
CA LEU A 26 18.69 10.67 -26.93
C LEU A 26 18.61 12.17 -26.59
N HIS A 27 17.43 12.77 -26.56
CA HIS A 27 17.25 14.19 -26.28
C HIS A 27 17.56 14.52 -24.81
N SER A 28 18.19 15.67 -24.55
CA SER A 28 18.63 16.07 -23.20
C SER A 28 17.48 16.14 -22.17
N THR A 29 16.28 16.55 -22.60
CA THR A 29 15.08 16.58 -21.75
C THR A 29 14.69 15.22 -21.20
N PHE A 30 14.99 14.12 -21.91
CA PHE A 30 14.72 12.78 -21.41
C PHE A 30 15.54 12.46 -20.16
N SER A 31 16.81 12.86 -20.12
CA SER A 31 17.65 12.68 -18.93
C SER A 31 17.15 13.49 -17.72
N VAL A 32 16.69 14.73 -17.96
CA VAL A 32 16.08 15.59 -16.93
C VAL A 32 14.79 14.96 -16.41
N TYR A 33 13.95 14.46 -17.31
CA TYR A 33 12.70 13.79 -16.97
C TYR A 33 12.96 12.49 -16.18
N LYS A 34 13.88 11.64 -16.64
CA LYS A 34 14.31 10.40 -15.96
C LYS A 34 14.78 10.69 -14.52
N ASN A 35 15.59 11.73 -14.33
CA ASN A 35 16.02 12.17 -12.99
C ASN A 35 14.85 12.65 -12.13
N SER A 36 13.87 13.34 -12.70
CA SER A 36 12.64 13.74 -12.01
C SER A 36 11.83 12.52 -11.56
N CYS A 37 11.64 11.52 -12.43
CA CYS A 37 10.97 10.26 -12.10
C CYS A 37 11.70 9.52 -10.97
N LYS A 38 13.04 9.48 -10.98
CA LYS A 38 13.84 8.87 -9.91
C LYS A 38 13.61 9.57 -8.56
N ARG A 39 13.58 10.91 -8.54
CA ARG A 39 13.25 11.68 -7.33
C ARG A 39 11.83 11.39 -6.85
N LYS A 40 10.86 11.30 -7.76
CA LYS A 40 9.48 10.94 -7.42
C LYS A 40 9.39 9.54 -6.81
N LEU A 41 10.10 8.54 -7.36
CA LEU A 41 10.16 7.19 -6.79
C LEU A 41 10.72 7.16 -5.37
N GLN A 42 11.71 8.01 -5.07
CA GLN A 42 12.29 8.09 -3.72
C GLN A 42 11.37 8.75 -2.71
N LEU A 43 10.43 9.58 -3.16
CA LEU A 43 9.54 10.38 -2.32
C LEU A 43 8.11 9.86 -2.26
N ILE A 44 7.72 8.97 -3.18
CA ILE A 44 6.36 8.46 -3.25
C ILE A 44 6.03 7.70 -1.97
N LYS A 45 4.87 8.02 -1.40
CA LYS A 45 4.34 7.34 -0.22
C LYS A 45 2.98 6.75 -0.55
N TYR A 46 2.71 5.59 0.02
CA TYR A 46 1.38 5.02 0.03
C TYR A 46 0.60 5.54 1.23
N GLU A 47 -0.45 6.32 0.99
CA GLU A 47 -1.27 6.98 2.03
C GLU A 47 -2.64 6.31 2.21
N LYS A 48 -2.68 4.96 2.17
CA LYS A 48 -3.93 4.17 2.28
C LYS A 48 -5.03 4.57 1.28
N GLU A 49 -4.65 5.24 0.20
CA GLU A 49 -5.50 5.49 -0.96
C GLU A 49 -5.73 4.19 -1.73
N ASP A 50 -6.39 4.29 -2.88
CA ASP A 50 -6.54 3.19 -3.82
C ASP A 50 -5.18 2.57 -4.18
N VAL A 51 -4.98 1.32 -3.74
CA VAL A 51 -3.78 0.53 -4.00
C VAL A 51 -3.51 0.40 -5.49
N ALA A 52 -4.56 0.26 -6.31
CA ALA A 52 -4.41 0.12 -7.75
C ALA A 52 -3.83 1.39 -8.37
N THR A 53 -4.36 2.56 -8.00
CA THR A 53 -3.86 3.87 -8.43
C THR A 53 -2.40 4.07 -8.00
N PHE A 54 -2.06 3.74 -6.75
CA PHE A 54 -0.69 3.81 -6.26
C PHE A 54 0.26 2.92 -7.07
N LEU A 55 -0.07 1.64 -7.24
CA LEU A 55 0.77 0.68 -7.96
C LEU A 55 0.89 1.03 -9.45
N ALA A 56 -0.15 1.56 -10.08
CA ALA A 56 -0.11 2.02 -11.46
C ALA A 56 0.84 3.21 -11.64
N ASN A 57 0.80 4.18 -10.73
CA ASN A 57 1.72 5.31 -10.71
C ASN A 57 3.17 4.84 -10.46
N PHE A 58 3.36 3.99 -9.44
CA PHE A 58 4.66 3.43 -9.11
C PHE A 58 5.27 2.67 -10.30
N ARG A 59 4.51 1.78 -10.95
CA ARG A 59 4.92 1.04 -12.15
C ARG A 59 5.31 1.97 -13.29
N SER A 60 4.51 3.01 -13.51
CA SER A 60 4.79 4.00 -14.55
C SER A 60 6.13 4.69 -14.29
N LEU A 61 6.40 5.10 -13.05
CA LEU A 61 7.68 5.69 -12.69
C LEU A 61 8.86 4.71 -12.88
N CYS A 62 8.73 3.45 -12.48
CA CYS A 62 9.74 2.41 -12.71
C CYS A 62 10.07 2.24 -14.21
N ASN A 63 9.04 2.24 -15.07
CA ASN A 63 9.22 2.14 -16.52
C ASN A 63 10.02 3.34 -17.07
N TRP A 64 9.75 4.56 -16.59
CA TRP A 64 10.47 5.76 -17.02
C TRP A 64 11.93 5.79 -16.59
N VAL A 65 12.27 5.20 -15.44
CA VAL A 65 13.66 5.06 -14.99
C VAL A 65 14.35 3.82 -15.52
N GLU A 66 13.62 2.96 -16.25
CA GLU A 66 14.10 1.69 -16.80
C GLU A 66 14.61 0.72 -15.71
N THR A 67 14.01 0.79 -14.52
CA THR A 67 14.35 -0.11 -13.40
C THR A 67 13.66 -1.45 -13.60
N SER A 68 14.44 -2.51 -13.78
CA SER A 68 13.98 -3.91 -13.86
C SER A 68 14.52 -4.79 -12.73
N ASP A 69 15.40 -4.25 -11.87
CA ASP A 69 15.94 -4.98 -10.73
C ASP A 69 14.86 -5.18 -9.66
N HIS A 70 14.51 -6.44 -9.40
CA HIS A 70 13.46 -6.80 -8.45
C HIS A 70 13.82 -6.39 -7.03
N LYS A 71 15.11 -6.43 -6.64
CA LYS A 71 15.55 -6.03 -5.29
C LYS A 71 15.40 -4.53 -5.07
N GLU A 72 15.75 -3.72 -6.07
CA GLU A 72 15.54 -2.28 -6.05
C GLU A 72 14.04 -1.95 -5.93
N ILE A 73 13.18 -2.61 -6.71
CA ILE A 73 11.72 -2.43 -6.63
C ILE A 73 11.17 -2.79 -5.25
N ILE A 74 11.57 -3.93 -4.68
CA ILE A 74 11.16 -4.35 -3.34
C ILE A 74 11.58 -3.30 -2.29
N THR A 75 12.82 -2.81 -2.39
CA THR A 75 13.35 -1.80 -1.46
C THR A 75 12.57 -0.49 -1.56
N MET A 76 12.25 -0.03 -2.77
CA MET A 76 11.44 1.17 -3.00
C MET A 76 10.01 1.02 -2.46
N LEU A 77 9.36 -0.13 -2.68
CA LEU A 77 8.02 -0.40 -2.15
C LEU A 77 8.00 -0.41 -0.63
N ILE A 78 9.00 -1.03 0.02
CA ILE A 78 9.14 -1.02 1.49
C ILE A 78 9.26 0.42 2.01
N ASN A 79 10.05 1.26 1.35
CA ASN A 79 10.25 2.65 1.75
C ASN A 79 9.00 3.52 1.49
N SER A 80 8.18 3.14 0.51
CA SER A 80 6.96 3.86 0.17
C SER A 80 5.86 3.73 1.23
N TYR A 81 5.88 2.68 2.07
CA TYR A 81 4.84 2.46 3.06
C TYR A 81 5.36 2.26 4.48
N SER A 82 5.16 3.27 5.33
CA SER A 82 5.62 3.30 6.72
C SER A 82 4.68 2.52 7.66
N ASN A 83 4.53 1.21 7.44
CA ASN A 83 3.76 0.33 8.31
C ASN A 83 4.59 -0.91 8.72
N TYR A 84 4.69 -1.18 10.01
CA TYR A 84 5.51 -2.26 10.56
C TYR A 84 4.99 -3.64 10.17
N PHE A 85 3.68 -3.88 10.30
CA PHE A 85 3.07 -5.15 9.87
C PHE A 85 3.30 -5.38 8.38
N PHE A 86 3.02 -4.36 7.57
CA PHE A 86 3.22 -4.43 6.13
C PHE A 86 4.66 -4.80 5.81
N LYS A 87 5.64 -4.11 6.38
CA LYS A 87 7.06 -4.32 6.10
C LYS A 87 7.48 -5.77 6.41
N ASP A 88 7.10 -6.28 7.58
CA ASP A 88 7.46 -7.63 8.00
C ASP A 88 6.80 -8.69 7.12
N GLU A 89 5.50 -8.54 6.84
CA GLU A 89 4.75 -9.51 6.05
C GLU A 89 5.13 -9.49 4.57
N PHE A 90 5.34 -8.28 4.02
CA PHE A 90 5.76 -8.09 2.64
C PHE A 90 7.13 -8.72 2.38
N ILE A 91 8.14 -8.46 3.24
CA ILE A 91 9.49 -9.03 3.11
C ILE A 91 9.44 -10.56 3.11
N LYS A 92 8.62 -11.17 3.97
CA LYS A 92 8.47 -12.62 4.04
C LYS A 92 7.88 -13.18 2.75
N ARG A 93 6.83 -12.55 2.21
CA ARG A 93 6.10 -13.06 1.03
C ARG A 93 6.85 -12.83 -0.29
N VAL A 94 7.64 -11.77 -0.41
CA VAL A 94 8.44 -11.49 -1.63
C VAL A 94 9.77 -12.23 -1.66
N TYR A 95 10.14 -12.98 -0.62
CA TYR A 95 11.38 -13.74 -0.58
C TYR A 95 11.43 -14.77 -1.71
N GLY A 96 12.43 -14.66 -2.59
CA GLY A 96 12.62 -15.56 -3.73
C GLY A 96 11.74 -15.25 -4.96
N ILE A 97 10.93 -14.19 -4.92
CA ILE A 97 10.10 -13.77 -6.04
C ILE A 97 10.93 -12.92 -7.01
N ASN A 98 10.93 -13.31 -8.29
CA ASN A 98 11.66 -12.63 -9.36
C ASN A 98 10.75 -11.90 -10.36
N SER A 99 9.42 -11.99 -10.19
CA SER A 99 8.44 -11.34 -11.06
C SER A 99 7.96 -10.03 -10.45
N VAL A 100 8.08 -8.92 -11.18
CA VAL A 100 7.58 -7.60 -10.75
C VAL A 100 6.06 -7.61 -10.60
N ASP A 101 5.35 -8.29 -11.49
CA ASP A 101 3.89 -8.41 -11.41
C ASP A 101 3.46 -9.14 -10.14
N GLU A 102 4.21 -10.18 -9.76
CA GLU A 102 3.95 -10.92 -8.53
C GLU A 102 4.27 -10.10 -7.28
N ILE A 103 5.36 -9.32 -7.29
CA ILE A 103 5.70 -8.38 -6.22
C ILE A 103 4.55 -7.37 -6.00
N PHE A 104 3.98 -6.81 -7.06
CA PHE A 104 2.85 -5.88 -6.96
C PHE A 104 1.58 -6.55 -6.46
N ARG A 105 1.30 -7.79 -6.88
CA ARG A 105 0.19 -8.57 -6.32
C ARG A 105 0.36 -8.77 -4.82
N ILE A 106 1.54 -9.19 -4.38
CA ILE A 106 1.85 -9.40 -2.95
C ILE A 106 1.69 -8.10 -2.16
N PHE A 107 2.15 -6.96 -2.71
CA PHE A 107 1.94 -5.65 -2.07
C PHE A 107 0.46 -5.42 -1.78
N SER A 108 -0.40 -5.63 -2.78
CA SER A 108 -1.84 -5.45 -2.64
C SER A 108 -2.47 -6.41 -1.63
N GLU A 109 -2.04 -7.67 -1.61
CA GLU A 109 -2.52 -8.68 -0.66
C GLU A 109 -2.15 -8.32 0.79
N VAL A 110 -0.91 -7.87 1.02
CA VAL A 110 -0.44 -7.50 2.36
C VAL A 110 -1.14 -6.24 2.87
N VAL A 111 -1.35 -5.24 2.01
CA VAL A 111 -2.15 -4.04 2.37
C VAL A 111 -3.58 -4.44 2.73
N PHE A 112 -4.19 -5.39 1.99
CA PHE A 112 -5.51 -5.89 2.31
C PHE A 112 -5.55 -6.66 3.64
N ASP A 113 -4.55 -7.49 3.91
CA ASP A 113 -4.44 -8.23 5.17
C ASP A 113 -4.26 -7.30 6.38
N GLU A 114 -3.58 -6.16 6.20
CA GLU A 114 -3.45 -5.14 7.24
C GLU A 114 -4.80 -4.58 7.70
N LEU A 115 -5.82 -4.54 6.83
CA LEU A 115 -7.18 -4.11 7.19
C LEU A 115 -7.87 -5.08 8.16
N LYS A 116 -7.41 -6.33 8.23
CA LYS A 116 -7.97 -7.36 9.11
C LYS A 116 -7.35 -7.35 10.51
N ILE A 117 -6.34 -6.50 10.73
CA ILE A 117 -5.61 -6.43 11.99
C ILE A 117 -6.26 -5.44 12.93
N ILE A 118 -6.44 -5.87 14.18
CA ILE A 118 -6.87 -5.00 15.28
C ILE A 118 -5.69 -4.10 15.65
N LYS A 119 -5.81 -2.81 15.39
CA LYS A 119 -4.79 -1.79 15.69
C LYS A 119 -5.04 -1.18 17.07
N PHE A 120 -4.03 -0.49 17.60
CA PHE A 120 -4.24 0.39 18.75
C PHE A 120 -5.34 1.41 18.42
N GLU A 121 -6.19 1.76 19.39
CA GLU A 121 -7.39 2.58 19.21
C GLU A 121 -8.53 1.94 18.40
N SER A 122 -8.38 0.69 17.95
CA SER A 122 -9.50 -0.03 17.35
C SER A 122 -10.55 -0.33 18.43
N SER A 123 -11.81 0.02 18.17
CA SER A 123 -12.94 -0.45 18.96
C SER A 123 -13.32 -1.85 18.52
N ILE A 124 -13.32 -2.80 19.45
CA ILE A 124 -13.70 -4.19 19.18
C ILE A 124 -14.95 -4.56 19.96
N ALA A 125 -15.77 -5.44 19.39
CA ALA A 125 -16.90 -6.06 20.07
C ALA A 125 -16.75 -7.58 20.01
N LEU A 126 -17.03 -8.27 21.13
CA LEU A 126 -16.91 -9.72 21.23
C LEU A 126 -18.28 -10.35 21.11
N LYS A 127 -18.48 -11.23 20.12
CA LYS A 127 -19.75 -11.93 19.89
C LYS A 127 -19.66 -13.37 20.39
N HIS A 128 -20.61 -13.78 21.22
CA HIS A 128 -20.78 -15.17 21.60
C HIS A 128 -21.39 -15.96 20.43
N VAL A 129 -20.64 -16.92 19.90
CA VAL A 129 -21.00 -17.63 18.66
C VAL A 129 -22.33 -18.38 18.78
N ALA A 130 -22.57 -19.08 19.91
CA ALA A 130 -23.75 -19.95 20.04
C ALA A 130 -25.07 -19.17 20.22
N THR A 131 -25.04 -18.00 20.86
CA THR A 131 -26.25 -17.20 21.09
C THR A 131 -26.39 -16.02 20.13
N GLY A 132 -25.34 -15.69 19.38
CA GLY A 132 -25.31 -14.50 18.54
C GLY A 132 -25.27 -13.17 19.31
N LYS A 133 -25.13 -13.21 20.63
CA LYS A 133 -25.16 -12.01 21.49
C LYS A 133 -23.78 -11.43 21.71
N TYR A 134 -23.69 -10.11 21.81
CA TYR A 134 -22.43 -9.42 22.11
C TYR A 134 -22.16 -9.37 23.61
N LEU A 135 -20.89 -9.48 24.01
CA LEU A 135 -20.46 -9.22 25.36
C LEU A 135 -20.62 -7.73 25.64
N SER A 136 -21.37 -7.38 26.67
CA SER A 136 -21.64 -6.00 27.08
C SER A 136 -21.34 -5.84 28.57
N SER A 137 -21.18 -4.60 29.03
CA SER A 137 -20.96 -4.26 30.44
C SER A 137 -22.13 -3.51 31.04
N CYS A 138 -22.23 -3.54 32.38
CA CYS A 138 -23.18 -2.72 33.11
C CYS A 138 -22.47 -1.93 34.22
N ASN A 139 -23.18 -0.96 34.81
CA ASN A 139 -22.64 -0.09 35.86
C ASN A 139 -22.51 -0.76 37.24
N VAL A 140 -22.41 -2.10 37.27
CA VAL A 140 -22.19 -2.89 38.48
C VAL A 140 -20.78 -3.45 38.43
N ASN A 141 -20.02 -3.35 39.53
CA ASN A 141 -18.66 -3.90 39.62
C ASN A 141 -18.63 -5.19 40.43
N TYR A 142 -17.68 -6.08 40.12
CA TYR A 142 -17.42 -7.26 40.94
C TYR A 142 -17.04 -6.87 42.37
N LYS A 143 -17.68 -7.49 43.37
CA LYS A 143 -17.42 -7.19 44.80
C LYS A 143 -16.03 -7.68 45.27
N THR A 144 -15.49 -8.68 44.60
CA THR A 144 -14.20 -9.32 44.91
C THR A 144 -13.38 -9.47 43.62
N GLY A 145 -12.09 -9.78 43.73
CA GLY A 145 -11.20 -9.91 42.57
C GLY A 145 -10.87 -8.57 41.91
N SER A 146 -11.03 -8.47 40.59
CA SER A 146 -10.58 -7.31 39.79
C SER A 146 -11.30 -6.00 40.10
N ARG A 147 -12.48 -6.07 40.73
CA ARG A 147 -13.40 -4.93 40.97
C ARG A 147 -13.76 -4.12 39.71
N LYS A 148 -13.57 -4.71 38.52
CA LYS A 148 -13.99 -4.13 37.24
C LYS A 148 -15.50 -4.28 37.05
N GLN A 149 -16.04 -3.60 36.04
CA GLN A 149 -17.44 -3.73 35.63
C GLN A 149 -17.76 -5.19 35.30
N VAL A 150 -18.97 -5.60 35.67
CA VAL A 150 -19.55 -6.90 35.35
C VAL A 150 -19.84 -6.93 33.85
N VAL A 151 -19.56 -8.08 33.25
CA VAL A 151 -19.79 -8.35 31.82
C VAL A 151 -20.82 -9.46 31.67
N PHE A 152 -21.67 -9.37 30.65
CA PHE A 152 -22.75 -10.32 30.39
C PHE A 152 -23.03 -10.41 28.88
N ALA A 153 -23.79 -11.43 28.47
CA ALA A 153 -24.26 -11.53 27.08
C ALA A 153 -25.47 -10.62 26.88
N GLY A 154 -25.28 -9.55 26.11
CA GLY A 154 -26.30 -8.54 25.82
C GLY A 154 -27.15 -8.87 24.60
N GLU A 155 -27.31 -7.90 23.72
CA GLU A 155 -28.16 -7.97 22.54
C GLU A 155 -27.46 -8.61 21.33
N GLU A 156 -28.25 -8.93 20.31
CA GLU A 156 -27.76 -9.45 19.02
C GLU A 156 -27.04 -8.39 18.18
N PHE A 157 -27.17 -7.11 18.53
CA PHE A 157 -26.46 -5.98 17.94
C PHE A 157 -25.58 -5.29 18.99
N PRO A 158 -24.35 -4.87 18.65
CA PRO A 158 -23.46 -4.23 19.60
C PRO A 158 -23.93 -2.81 19.90
N ASP A 159 -23.96 -2.47 21.19
CA ASP A 159 -24.17 -1.10 21.69
C ASP A 159 -22.85 -0.48 22.17
N GLY A 160 -22.90 0.74 22.70
CA GLY A 160 -21.69 1.42 23.19
C GLY A 160 -20.99 0.68 24.34
N ASN A 161 -21.74 -0.08 25.16
CA ASN A 161 -21.17 -0.87 26.26
C ASN A 161 -20.52 -2.18 25.79
N ALA A 162 -20.85 -2.62 24.57
CA ALA A 162 -20.21 -3.77 23.92
C ALA A 162 -18.86 -3.43 23.27
N LEU A 163 -18.53 -2.13 23.14
CA LEU A 163 -17.27 -1.69 22.54
C LEU A 163 -16.16 -1.66 23.60
N CYS A 164 -15.08 -2.39 23.32
CA CYS A 164 -13.83 -2.32 24.06
C CYS A 164 -12.82 -1.49 23.26
N ASN A 165 -12.32 -0.41 23.86
CA ASN A 165 -11.23 0.39 23.30
C ASN A 165 -9.90 -0.16 23.81
N ARG A 166 -8.95 -0.40 22.91
CA ARG A 166 -7.62 -0.93 23.24
C ARG A 166 -6.56 0.15 23.18
#